data_AF-A0AAC9QQU9-F1
#
_entry.id   AF-A0AAC9QQU9-F1
#
_cell.length_a   1.000
_cell.length_b   1.000
_cell.length_c   1.000
_cell.angle_alpha   90.00
_cell.angle_beta   90.00
_cell.angle_gamma   90.00
#
_symmetry.space_group_name_H-M   'P 1'
#
loop_
_entity.id
_entity.type
_entity.pdbx_description
1 polymer ?
#
loop_
_entity_poly.entity_id
_entity_poly.type
_entity_poly.pdbx_seq_one_letter_code
_entity_poly.pdbx_strand_id
1 'polypeptide(L)' 'MKQRKKDEKKAEMYQLSLQKNNLRPSRPCPECGKMSQQDSYPFCSSRCRAVDLNRWLSGAYILPPPLQKTDEEE' A
#
# COMPACT_ATOMS: atom_id res chain seq x y z
N MET A 1 15.94 -3.32 -40.79
CA MET A 1 15.16 -2.28 -40.07
C MET A 1 13.90 -2.82 -39.39
N LYS A 2 13.12 -3.71 -40.01
CA LYS A 2 11.88 -4.26 -39.43
C LYS A 2 12.12 -5.11 -38.17
N GLN A 3 13.24 -5.82 -38.10
CA GLN A 3 13.61 -6.66 -36.95
C GLN A 3 13.84 -5.85 -35.67
N ARG A 4 14.64 -4.78 -35.75
CA ARG A 4 14.93 -3.88 -34.62
C ARG A 4 13.68 -3.31 -33.96
N LYS A 5 12.68 -2.89 -34.76
CA LYS A 5 11.39 -2.39 -34.25
C LYS A 5 10.55 -3.46 -33.54
N LYS A 6 10.72 -4.74 -33.89
CA LYS A 6 10.04 -5.87 -33.25
C LYS A 6 10.66 -6.18 -31.89
N ASP A 7 11.98 -6.07 -31.81
CA ASP A 7 12.73 -6.27 -30.57
C ASP A 7 12.44 -5.14 -29.56
N GLU A 8 12.32 -3.90 -30.05
CA GLU A 8 11.94 -2.72 -29.26
C GLU A 8 10.53 -2.86 -28.65
N LYS A 9 9.54 -3.26 -29.46
CA LYS A 9 8.17 -3.55 -28.96
C LYS A 9 8.12 -4.73 -27.99
N LYS A 10 8.98 -5.73 -28.18
CA LYS A 10 9.06 -6.89 -27.28
C LYS A 10 9.67 -6.50 -25.92
N ALA A 11 10.66 -5.61 -25.92
CA ALA A 11 11.24 -5.05 -24.70
C ALA A 11 10.22 -4.16 -23.97
N GLU A 12 9.48 -3.31 -24.68
CA GLU A 12 8.41 -2.47 -24.13
C GLU A 12 7.29 -3.32 -23.50
N MET A 13 6.86 -4.38 -24.18
CA MET A 13 5.85 -5.31 -23.67
C MET A 13 6.36 -6.11 -22.45
N TYR A 14 7.64 -6.51 -22.45
CA TYR A 14 8.25 -7.21 -21.33
C TYR A 14 8.40 -6.29 -20.10
N GLN A 15 8.81 -5.03 -20.30
CA GLN A 15 8.83 -4.01 -19.25
C GLN A 15 7.44 -3.73 -18.68
N LEU A 16 6.41 -3.62 -19.53
CA LEU A 16 5.02 -3.43 -19.10
C LEU A 16 4.49 -4.63 -18.29
N SER A 17 4.95 -5.84 -18.62
CA SER A 17 4.57 -7.07 -17.92
C SER A 17 5.22 -7.20 -16.53
N LEU A 18 6.48 -6.77 -16.40
CA LEU A 18 7.18 -6.73 -15.11
C LEU A 18 6.50 -5.74 -14.13
N GLN A 19 5.84 -4.71 -14.64
CA GLN A 19 5.15 -3.71 -13.84
C GLN A 19 3.78 -4.18 -13.29
N LYS A 20 3.19 -5.25 -13.86
CA LYS A 20 1.83 -5.73 -13.53
C LYS A 20 1.76 -6.86 -12.50
N ASN A 21 2.85 -7.54 -12.20
CA ASN A 21 2.82 -8.84 -11.52
C ASN A 21 2.76 -8.81 -9.98
N ASN A 22 2.53 -7.65 -9.35
CA ASN A 22 2.32 -7.56 -7.90
C ASN A 22 0.95 -6.97 -7.57
N LEU A 23 -0.12 -7.60 -8.08
CA LEU A 23 -1.50 -7.31 -7.71
C LEU A 23 -1.74 -7.84 -6.28
N ARG A 24 -1.29 -7.10 -5.26
CA ARG A 24 -1.75 -7.34 -3.89
C ARG A 24 -3.28 -7.26 -3.88
N PRO A 25 -3.98 -8.21 -3.23
CA PRO A 25 -5.43 -8.23 -3.22
C PRO A 25 -5.95 -6.92 -2.60
N SER A 26 -6.98 -6.34 -3.23
CA SER A 26 -7.55 -5.08 -2.76
C SER A 26 -8.12 -5.23 -1.35
N ARG A 27 -7.86 -4.24 -0.50
CA ARG A 27 -8.32 -4.16 0.88
C ARG A 27 -9.08 -2.84 1.11
N PRO A 28 -9.98 -2.76 2.09
CA PRO A 28 -10.60 -1.49 2.46
C PRO A 28 -9.53 -0.51 2.95
N CYS A 29 -9.61 0.73 2.47
CA CYS A 29 -8.71 1.81 2.84
C CYS A 29 -8.87 2.14 4.33
N PRO A 30 -7.78 2.18 5.12
CA PRO A 30 -7.87 2.44 6.56
C PRO A 30 -8.43 3.83 6.89
N GLU A 31 -8.26 4.81 6.00
CA GLU A 31 -8.74 6.18 6.23
C GLU A 31 -10.20 6.43 5.86
N CYS A 32 -10.78 5.67 4.92
CA CYS A 32 -12.13 5.96 4.41
C CYS A 32 -12.98 4.75 4.01
N GLY A 33 -12.47 3.53 4.15
CA GLY A 33 -13.18 2.28 3.84
C GLY A 33 -13.32 1.91 2.36
N LYS A 34 -13.02 2.83 1.42
CA LYS A 34 -13.06 2.54 -0.02
C LYS A 34 -11.99 1.53 -0.46
N MET A 35 -12.23 0.81 -1.55
CA MET A 35 -11.30 -0.23 -2.01
C MET A 35 -9.96 0.35 -2.45
N SER A 36 -8.86 -0.25 -2.01
CA SER A 36 -7.50 0.16 -2.34
C SER A 36 -7.23 0.05 -3.83
N GLN A 37 -6.51 1.03 -4.39
CA GLN A 37 -6.01 0.96 -5.77
C GLN A 37 -4.58 0.42 -5.78
N GLN A 38 -4.17 -0.24 -6.86
CA GLN A 38 -2.83 -0.87 -6.93
C GLN A 38 -1.71 0.16 -6.76
N ASP A 39 -1.83 1.34 -7.38
CA ASP A 39 -0.83 2.42 -7.29
C ASP A 39 -0.81 3.10 -5.92
N SER A 40 -1.93 3.06 -5.19
CA SER A 40 -2.07 3.70 -3.88
C SER A 40 -2.13 2.76 -2.69
N TYR A 41 -1.96 1.45 -2.91
CA TYR A 41 -2.11 0.41 -1.89
C TYR A 41 -1.27 0.73 -0.64
N PRO A 42 -1.83 0.63 0.60
CA PRO A 42 -3.15 0.08 0.97
C PRO A 42 -4.33 1.08 0.91
N PHE A 43 -4.13 2.28 0.37
CA PHE A 43 -5.13 3.34 0.32
C PHE A 43 -5.91 3.34 -1.00
N CYS A 44 -7.06 4.04 -1.01
CA CYS A 44 -7.84 4.23 -2.23
C CYS A 44 -7.35 5.39 -3.11
N SER A 45 -6.47 6.27 -2.59
CA SER A 45 -5.96 7.45 -3.31
C SER A 45 -4.71 8.04 -2.65
N SER A 46 -4.00 8.91 -3.38
CA SER A 46 -2.89 9.72 -2.85
C SER A 46 -3.32 10.66 -1.70
N ARG A 47 -4.55 11.19 -1.77
CA ARG A 47 -5.13 12.02 -0.70
C ARG A 47 -5.23 11.26 0.61
N CYS A 48 -5.76 10.04 0.60
CA CYS A 48 -5.89 9.22 1.81
C CYS A 48 -4.51 8.88 2.41
N ARG A 49 -3.51 8.61 1.56
CA ARG A 49 -2.13 8.40 2.02
C ARG A 49 -1.57 9.64 2.76
N ALA A 50 -1.83 10.84 2.25
CA ALA A 50 -1.38 12.08 2.89
C ALA A 50 -2.11 12.37 4.21
N VAL A 51 -3.39 12.03 4.32
CA VAL A 51 -4.17 12.16 5.56
C VAL A 51 -3.64 11.22 6.64
N ASP A 52 -3.42 9.94 6.31
CA ASP A 52 -2.81 8.96 7.21
C ASP A 52 -1.44 9.47 7.70
N LEU A 53 -0.58 9.94 6.79
CA LEU A 53 0.71 10.54 7.14
C LEU A 53 0.57 11.72 8.11
N ASN A 54 -0.41 12.60 7.91
CA ASN A 54 -0.65 13.70 8.85
C ASN A 54 -1.07 13.20 10.24
N ARG A 55 -1.88 12.13 10.34
CA ARG A 55 -2.24 11.51 11.62
C ARG A 55 -1.01 10.96 12.34
N TRP A 56 -0.07 10.36 11.60
CA TRP A 56 1.22 9.92 12.15
C TRP A 56 2.01 11.09 12.71
N LEU A 57 2.19 12.14 11.92
CA LEU A 57 2.97 13.33 12.32
C LEU A 57 2.31 14.11 13.46
N SER A 58 0.99 14.03 13.60
CA SER A 58 0.24 14.67 14.68
C SER A 58 0.21 13.84 15.97
N GLY A 59 0.78 12.63 15.98
CA GLY A 59 0.77 11.74 17.15
C GLY A 59 -0.62 11.14 17.45
N ALA A 60 -1.49 11.02 16.46
CA ALA A 60 -2.87 10.56 16.66
C ALA A 60 -2.98 9.03 16.92
N TYR A 61 -1.94 8.26 16.63
CA TYR A 61 -1.92 6.83 16.90
C TYR A 61 -1.42 6.55 18.31
N ILE A 62 -2.31 6.04 19.16
CA ILE A 62 -2.04 5.72 20.57
C ILE A 62 -1.99 4.21 20.72
N LEU A 63 -0.90 3.70 21.32
CA LEU A 63 -0.81 2.30 21.72
C LEU A 63 -1.58 2.10 23.04
N PRO A 64 -2.37 1.03 23.17
CA PRO A 64 -3.05 0.74 24.43
C PRO A 64 -2.02 0.47 25.54
N PRO A 65 -2.35 0.78 26.81
CA PRO A 65 -1.47 0.44 27.92
C PRO A 65 -1.29 -1.08 28.01
N PRO A 66 -0.15 -1.55 28.55
CA PRO A 66 0.05 -2.97 28.79
C PRO A 66 -1.05 -3.51 29.72
N LEU A 67 -1.47 -4.76 29.49
CA LEU A 67 -2.39 -5.44 30.39
C LEU A 67 -1.74 -5.50 31.78
N GLN A 68 -2.46 -5.01 32.79
CA GLN A 68 -2.05 -5.11 34.18
C GLN A 68 -1.86 -6.59 34.51
N LYS A 69 -0.62 -7.03 34.76
CA LYS A 69 -0.38 -8.29 35.44
C LYS A 69 -0.72 -8.05 36.91
N THR A 70 -1.75 -8.72 37.41
CA THR A 70 -2.00 -8.78 38.85
C THR A 70 -0.92 -9.66 39.44
N ASP A 71 0.07 -9.05 40.09
CA ASP A 71 1.07 -9.76 40.88
C ASP A 71 0.40 -10.22 42.20
N GLU A 72 -0.47 -11.23 42.10
CA GLU A 72 -1.08 -11.95 43.23
C GLU A 72 -0.60 -13.41 43.20
N GLU A 73 0.69 -13.61 43.47
CA GLU A 73 1.25 -14.88 43.93
C GLU A 73 2.15 -14.57 45.13
N GLU A 74 1.56 -14.54 46.33
CA GLU A 74 2.25 -14.76 47.61
C GLU A 74 1.60 -15.95 48.33
#